data_AF-A0A813L982-F1
#
_entry.id   AF-A0A813L982-F1
#
_cell.length_a   1.000
_cell.length_b   1.000
_cell.length_c   1.000
_cell.angle_alpha   90.00
_cell.angle_beta   90.00
_cell.angle_gamma   90.00
#
_symmetry.space_group_name_H-M   'P 1'
#
loop_
_entity.id
_entity.type
_entity.pdbx_description
1 polymer ?
#
loop_
_entity_poly.entity_id
_entity_poly.type
_entity_poly.pdbx_seq_one_letter_code
_entity_poly.pdbx_strand_id
1 'polypeptide(L)'
;MPIDYSKFDHIDSSDDEAPVSKKPAVVAQPPVQNGSQKLPEEHCRPLENVPELEMPEGEWLQYYGEKMTAPQRMQTLVHLWNSADQTERVDFLRHLIDIIGNPAVTNRIKGGQEVLKDLDANYYHGVTYPEKWVDSFQAMTEDKKIVFEKLFKTLDSQERSLVLGTLM
;
A
#
# COMPACT_ATOMS: atom_id res chain seq x y z
N MET A 1 -63.72 -10.51 16.21
CA MET A 1 -64.03 -11.34 15.03
C MET A 1 -62.80 -12.20 14.74
N PRO A 2 -62.91 -13.53 14.58
CA PRO A 2 -61.80 -14.39 14.19
C PRO A 2 -61.55 -14.26 12.69
N ILE A 3 -60.27 -14.16 12.27
CA ILE A 3 -59.89 -14.09 10.86
C ILE A 3 -59.75 -15.53 10.33
N ASP A 4 -60.48 -15.83 9.25
CA ASP A 4 -60.49 -17.13 8.57
C ASP A 4 -59.35 -17.18 7.54
N TYR A 5 -58.45 -18.15 7.69
CA TYR A 5 -57.26 -18.32 6.84
C TYR A 5 -57.48 -19.26 5.65
N SER A 6 -58.72 -19.71 5.39
CA SER A 6 -59.05 -20.64 4.29
C SER A 6 -58.98 -20.02 2.89
N LYS A 7 -58.36 -18.84 2.73
CA LYS A 7 -58.23 -18.10 1.45
C LYS A 7 -56.81 -18.05 0.88
N PHE A 8 -55.81 -18.67 1.52
CA PHE A 8 -54.41 -18.61 1.08
C PHE A 8 -53.87 -19.91 0.47
N ASP A 9 -54.75 -20.81 0.02
CA ASP A 9 -54.35 -22.10 -0.52
C ASP A 9 -54.78 -22.27 -1.99
N HIS A 10 -54.42 -21.31 -2.85
CA HIS A 10 -54.41 -21.51 -4.31
C HIS A 10 -53.04 -21.09 -4.84
N ILE A 11 -52.14 -22.06 -4.86
CA ILE A 11 -50.85 -22.04 -5.53
C ILE A 11 -51.18 -22.32 -7.01
N ASP A 12 -51.10 -21.31 -7.87
CA ASP A 12 -51.09 -21.52 -9.32
C ASP A 12 -49.68 -21.30 -9.85
N SER A 13 -49.19 -22.34 -10.51
CA SER A 13 -47.88 -22.44 -11.14
C SER A 13 -47.92 -21.67 -12.45
N SER A 14 -47.11 -20.62 -12.59
CA SER A 14 -46.74 -20.12 -13.93
C SER A 14 -45.33 -19.57 -13.93
N ASP A 15 -44.53 -20.32 -14.65
CA ASP A 15 -43.26 -19.99 -15.27
C ASP A 15 -43.33 -18.68 -16.07
N ASP A 16 -42.14 -18.10 -16.28
CA ASP A 16 -41.78 -17.13 -17.33
C ASP A 16 -41.46 -15.67 -16.94
N GLU A 17 -40.27 -15.26 -17.41
CA GLU A 17 -39.63 -13.94 -17.48
C GLU A 17 -39.22 -13.16 -16.20
N ALA A 18 -37.91 -13.14 -15.96
CA ALA A 18 -37.24 -12.09 -15.18
C ALA A 18 -36.67 -10.99 -16.11
N PRO A 19 -36.80 -9.71 -15.73
CA PRO A 19 -35.68 -8.80 -15.97
C PRO A 19 -35.32 -7.89 -14.79
N VAL A 20 -34.03 -7.99 -14.45
CA VAL A 20 -33.03 -6.93 -14.20
C VAL A 20 -33.26 -5.93 -13.05
N SER A 21 -32.52 -6.21 -11.97
CA SER A 21 -32.23 -5.40 -10.78
C SER A 21 -31.70 -3.99 -11.04
N LYS A 22 -32.16 -3.01 -10.24
CA LYS A 22 -31.54 -1.70 -10.06
C LYS A 22 -31.06 -1.48 -8.61
N LYS A 23 -29.73 -1.59 -8.42
CA LYS A 23 -28.81 -0.89 -7.46
C LYS A 23 -29.08 -1.03 -5.94
N PRO A 24 -28.18 -0.60 -5.02
CA PRO A 24 -26.76 -0.19 -5.12
C PRO A 24 -25.84 -0.90 -4.07
N ALA A 25 -24.54 -1.07 -4.38
CA ALA A 25 -23.46 -1.07 -3.36
C ALA A 25 -22.10 -1.02 -4.07
N VAL A 26 -21.50 0.18 -4.16
CA VAL A 26 -20.06 0.29 -4.41
C VAL A 26 -19.39 0.06 -3.05
N VAL A 27 -19.17 -1.21 -2.75
CA VAL A 27 -18.14 -1.61 -1.79
C VAL A 27 -16.84 -1.55 -2.56
N ALA A 28 -15.93 -0.66 -2.18
CA ALA A 28 -14.57 -0.66 -2.69
C ALA A 28 -13.92 -2.00 -2.32
N GLN A 29 -13.97 -2.96 -3.24
CA GLN A 29 -13.13 -4.15 -3.17
C GLN A 29 -11.68 -3.71 -3.40
N PRO A 30 -10.70 -4.18 -2.61
CA PRO A 30 -9.31 -4.12 -3.04
C PRO A 30 -9.18 -4.85 -4.38
N PRO A 31 -8.37 -4.37 -5.34
CA PRO A 31 -8.32 -4.95 -6.67
C PRO A 31 -7.93 -6.44 -6.56
N VAL A 32 -8.84 -7.26 -7.05
CA VAL A 32 -8.75 -8.72 -7.08
C VAL A 32 -7.59 -9.12 -7.99
N GLN A 33 -6.60 -9.81 -7.41
CA GLN A 33 -5.61 -10.57 -8.16
C GLN A 33 -6.33 -11.65 -8.98
N ASN A 34 -6.45 -11.47 -10.30
CA ASN A 34 -6.30 -12.55 -11.28
C ASN A 34 -6.48 -12.07 -12.73
N GLY A 35 -5.50 -12.43 -13.55
CA GLY A 35 -5.42 -12.12 -14.96
C GLY A 35 -4.06 -11.52 -15.24
N SER A 36 -3.33 -12.05 -16.21
CA SER A 36 -2.04 -11.54 -16.69
C SER A 36 -2.21 -10.12 -17.24
N GLN A 37 -2.45 -9.14 -16.37
CA GLN A 37 -2.33 -7.73 -16.67
C GLN A 37 -0.85 -7.52 -16.92
N LYS A 38 -0.51 -7.45 -18.21
CA LYS A 38 0.80 -6.98 -18.66
C LYS A 38 1.01 -5.65 -17.94
N LEU A 39 1.97 -5.60 -17.02
CA LEU A 39 2.29 -4.38 -16.30
C LEU A 39 2.52 -3.26 -17.32
N PRO A 40 1.97 -2.06 -17.09
CA PRO A 40 2.27 -0.91 -17.91
C PRO A 40 3.78 -0.79 -18.11
N GLU A 41 4.20 -0.66 -19.38
CA GLU A 41 5.62 -0.71 -19.74
C GLU A 41 6.44 0.38 -19.02
N GLU A 42 5.78 1.47 -18.59
CA GLU A 42 6.37 2.54 -17.77
C GLU A 42 6.89 2.07 -16.41
N HIS A 43 6.22 1.13 -15.73
CA HIS A 43 6.64 0.61 -14.44
C HIS A 43 7.81 -0.37 -14.54
N CYS A 44 8.06 -0.89 -15.75
CA CYS A 44 9.11 -1.85 -16.04
C CYS A 44 10.34 -1.19 -16.70
N ARG A 45 10.36 0.14 -16.86
CA ARG A 45 11.47 0.83 -17.50
C ARG A 45 12.75 0.73 -16.65
N PRO A 46 13.91 0.41 -17.25
CA PRO A 46 15.17 0.39 -16.52
C PRO A 46 15.47 1.73 -15.86
N LEU A 47 15.90 1.69 -14.60
CA LEU A 47 16.29 2.86 -13.81
C LEU A 47 17.82 2.97 -13.77
N GLU A 48 18.44 3.14 -14.95
CA GLU A 48 19.91 3.10 -15.09
C GLU A 48 20.60 4.42 -14.69
N ASN A 49 19.91 5.55 -14.89
CA ASN A 49 20.43 6.90 -14.60
C ASN A 49 20.02 7.41 -13.21
N VAL A 50 19.86 6.49 -12.27
CA VAL A 50 19.48 6.84 -10.89
C VAL A 50 20.67 7.52 -10.21
N PRO A 51 20.48 8.73 -9.64
CA PRO A 51 21.52 9.44 -8.92
C PRO A 51 21.91 8.70 -7.63
N GLU A 52 23.10 8.96 -7.12
CA GLU A 52 23.58 8.35 -5.88
C GLU A 52 22.75 8.83 -4.68
N LEU A 53 22.59 7.96 -3.69
CA LEU A 53 21.79 8.26 -2.51
C LEU A 53 22.62 9.06 -1.50
N GLU A 54 22.65 10.38 -1.69
CA GLU A 54 23.39 11.31 -0.84
C GLU A 54 22.52 11.80 0.33
N MET A 55 23.02 11.66 1.57
CA MET A 55 22.34 12.16 2.77
C MET A 55 22.74 13.61 3.08
N PRO A 56 21.84 14.46 3.62
CA PRO A 56 20.44 14.18 3.98
C PRO A 56 19.42 14.45 2.85
N GLU A 57 19.85 15.16 1.80
CA GLU A 57 19.05 15.53 0.63
C GLU A 57 19.95 15.51 -0.62
N GLY A 58 19.38 15.28 -1.79
CA GLY A 58 20.11 15.28 -3.06
C GLY A 58 19.18 15.11 -4.25
N GLU A 59 19.76 15.03 -5.44
CA GLU A 59 19.02 14.82 -6.70
C GLU A 59 18.17 13.55 -6.68
N TRP A 60 18.54 12.56 -5.86
CA TRP A 60 17.81 11.32 -5.66
C TRP A 60 16.39 11.52 -5.14
N LEU A 61 16.16 12.51 -4.28
CA LEU A 61 14.83 12.75 -3.72
C LEU A 61 13.89 13.36 -4.78
N GLN A 62 14.42 14.27 -5.61
CA GLN A 62 13.69 14.82 -6.76
C GLN A 62 13.42 13.73 -7.80
N TYR A 63 14.42 12.89 -8.09
CA TYR A 63 14.25 11.76 -9.00
C TYR A 63 13.15 10.80 -8.50
N TYR A 64 13.15 10.48 -7.21
CA TYR A 64 12.13 9.64 -6.60
C TYR A 64 10.72 10.22 -6.75
N GLY A 65 10.53 11.51 -6.48
CA GLY A 65 9.23 12.17 -6.58
C GLY A 65 8.74 12.36 -8.02
N GLU A 66 9.62 12.79 -8.92
CA GLU A 66 9.22 13.29 -10.24
C GLU A 66 9.44 12.30 -11.39
N LYS A 67 10.42 11.40 -11.28
CA LYS A 67 10.82 10.50 -12.37
C LYS A 67 10.34 9.07 -12.18
N MET A 68 10.08 8.65 -10.94
CA MET A 68 9.55 7.33 -10.64
C MET A 68 8.03 7.34 -10.68
N THR A 69 7.45 6.23 -11.11
CA THR A 69 6.01 5.98 -11.02
C THR A 69 5.64 5.53 -9.60
N ALA A 70 4.37 5.66 -9.22
CA ALA A 70 3.90 5.26 -7.90
C ALA A 70 4.26 3.79 -7.53
N PRO A 71 4.06 2.79 -8.42
CA PRO A 71 4.49 1.42 -8.13
C PRO A 71 5.99 1.27 -7.88
N GLN A 72 6.83 1.99 -8.64
CA GLN A 72 8.28 1.96 -8.47
C GLN A 72 8.68 2.59 -7.12
N ARG A 73 8.02 3.69 -6.73
CA ARG A 73 8.22 4.33 -5.43
C ARG A 73 7.84 3.40 -4.27
N MET A 74 6.70 2.71 -4.39
CA MET A 74 6.25 1.75 -3.39
C MET A 74 7.17 0.55 -3.28
N GLN A 75 7.59 -0.03 -4.42
CA GLN A 75 8.54 -1.14 -4.42
C GLN A 75 9.86 -0.75 -3.76
N THR A 76 10.35 0.46 -4.01
CA THR A 76 11.56 1.00 -3.37
C THR A 76 11.40 1.12 -1.84
N LEU A 77 10.24 1.59 -1.37
CA LEU A 77 9.94 1.65 0.07
C LEU A 77 9.82 0.28 0.71
N VAL A 78 9.26 -0.71 -0.01
CA VAL A 78 9.22 -2.10 0.44
C VAL A 78 10.64 -2.63 0.63
N HIS A 79 11.55 -2.37 -0.31
CA HIS A 79 12.96 -2.77 -0.16
C HIS A 79 13.64 -2.05 1.01
N LEU A 80 13.42 -0.75 1.20
CA LEU A 80 13.96 -0.02 2.36
C LEU A 80 13.43 -0.58 3.68
N TRP A 81 12.12 -0.82 3.78
CA TRP A 81 11.50 -1.42 4.97
C TRP A 81 12.06 -2.82 5.26
N ASN A 82 12.16 -3.66 4.23
CA ASN A 82 12.64 -5.03 4.37
C ASN A 82 14.15 -5.08 4.69
N SER A 83 14.92 -4.06 4.31
CA SER A 83 16.33 -3.93 4.68
C SER A 83 16.55 -3.51 6.15
N ALA A 84 15.49 -3.04 6.82
CA ALA A 84 15.53 -2.63 8.20
C ALA A 84 15.24 -3.80 9.14
N ASP A 85 15.91 -3.84 10.30
CA ASP A 85 15.62 -4.82 11.34
C ASP A 85 14.36 -4.46 12.15
N GLN A 86 13.95 -5.34 13.07
CA GLN A 86 12.74 -5.13 13.88
C GLN A 86 12.81 -3.84 14.74
N THR A 87 13.98 -3.48 15.24
CA THR A 87 14.18 -2.28 16.07
C THR A 87 14.05 -1.03 15.20
N GLU A 88 14.73 -1.03 14.06
CA GLU A 88 14.67 0.05 13.06
C GLU A 88 13.24 0.27 12.55
N ARG A 89 12.49 -0.80 12.25
CA ARG A 89 11.09 -0.71 11.81
C ARG A 89 10.17 -0.09 12.85
N VAL A 90 10.37 -0.45 14.13
CA VAL A 90 9.62 0.16 15.23
C VAL A 90 9.93 1.65 15.30
N ASP A 91 11.19 2.04 15.14
CA ASP A 91 11.59 3.44 15.14
C ASP A 91 11.08 4.21 13.91
N PHE A 92 10.99 3.57 12.74
CA PHE A 92 10.35 4.15 11.55
C PHE A 92 8.88 4.45 11.83
N LEU A 93 8.13 3.49 12.39
CA LEU A 93 6.71 3.69 12.70
C LEU A 93 6.49 4.77 13.74
N ARG A 94 7.26 4.78 14.83
CA ARG A 94 7.19 5.84 15.84
C ARG A 94 7.45 7.21 15.23
N HIS A 95 8.44 7.30 14.35
CA HIS A 95 8.76 8.54 13.68
C HIS A 95 7.70 8.98 12.68
N LEU A 96 7.10 8.05 11.93
CA LEU A 96 5.96 8.34 11.08
C LEU A 96 4.78 8.86 11.91
N ILE A 97 4.49 8.25 13.07
CA ILE A 97 3.45 8.74 13.97
C ILE A 97 3.73 10.19 14.36
N ASP A 98 4.97 10.50 14.77
CA ASP A 98 5.36 11.85 15.18
C ASP A 98 5.21 12.86 14.03
N ILE A 99 5.56 12.46 12.80
CA ILE A 99 5.41 13.29 11.60
C ILE A 99 3.93 13.52 11.24
N ILE A 100 3.10 12.47 11.33
CA ILE A 100 1.69 12.53 10.93
C ILE A 100 0.86 13.26 11.99
N GLY A 101 1.24 13.16 13.27
CA GLY A 101 0.55 13.81 14.38
C GLY A 101 -0.88 13.29 14.61
N ASN A 102 -1.20 12.09 14.13
CA ASN A 102 -2.55 11.53 14.21
C ASN A 102 -2.70 10.58 15.42
N PRO A 103 -3.52 10.94 16.42
CA PRO A 103 -3.70 10.13 17.63
C PRO A 103 -4.34 8.76 17.36
N ALA A 104 -5.11 8.58 16.27
CA ALA A 104 -5.70 7.28 15.92
C ALA A 104 -4.64 6.26 15.50
N VAL A 105 -3.63 6.70 14.74
CA VAL A 105 -2.46 5.89 14.34
C VAL A 105 -1.59 5.59 15.56
N THR A 106 -1.39 6.60 16.41
CA THR A 106 -0.63 6.49 17.67
C THR A 106 -1.18 5.41 18.61
N ASN A 107 -2.51 5.34 18.76
CA ASN A 107 -3.16 4.43 19.71
C ASN A 107 -3.15 2.97 19.25
N ARG A 108 -3.14 2.70 17.93
CA ARG A 108 -2.98 1.33 17.40
C ARG A 108 -1.61 0.74 17.74
N ILE A 109 -0.55 1.52 17.61
CA ILE A 109 0.83 1.07 17.83
C ILE A 109 1.16 0.91 19.33
N LYS A 110 0.48 1.64 20.22
CA LYS A 110 0.62 1.47 21.68
C LYS A 110 -0.04 0.19 22.23
N GLY A 111 -0.89 -0.47 21.43
CA GLY A 111 -1.76 -1.56 21.88
C GLY A 111 -1.15 -2.97 21.87
N GLY A 112 0.05 -3.20 21.31
CA GLY A 112 0.60 -4.55 21.24
C GLY A 112 2.04 -4.63 20.74
N GLN A 113 2.75 -5.63 21.25
CA GLN A 113 4.09 -6.06 20.84
C GLN A 113 3.99 -6.78 19.48
N GLU A 114 3.57 -6.07 18.44
CA GLU A 114 3.48 -6.65 17.10
C GLU A 114 4.87 -6.75 16.50
N VAL A 115 5.31 -7.99 16.24
CA VAL A 115 6.46 -8.24 15.37
C VAL A 115 6.12 -7.67 14.00
N LEU A 116 6.90 -6.69 13.56
CA LEU A 116 6.64 -5.94 12.33
C LEU A 116 7.18 -6.75 11.18
N LYS A 117 6.26 -7.33 10.42
CA LYS A 117 6.58 -8.24 9.34
C LYS A 117 7.23 -7.51 8.17
N ASP A 118 7.95 -8.28 7.37
CA ASP A 118 8.38 -7.86 6.05
C ASP A 118 7.14 -7.55 5.20
N LEU A 119 7.28 -6.55 4.33
CA LEU A 119 6.28 -6.24 3.32
C LEU A 119 6.46 -7.17 2.12
N ASP A 120 5.35 -7.63 1.56
CA ASP A 120 5.38 -8.53 0.42
C ASP A 120 5.81 -7.80 -0.86
N ALA A 121 7.06 -8.03 -1.27
CA ALA A 121 7.61 -7.49 -2.51
C ALA A 121 6.95 -8.08 -3.77
N ASN A 122 6.24 -9.20 -3.66
CA ASN A 122 5.55 -9.80 -4.81
C ASN A 122 4.36 -8.98 -5.28
N TYR A 123 3.82 -8.09 -4.44
CA TYR A 123 2.72 -7.21 -4.82
C TYR A 123 3.11 -6.32 -6.02
N TYR A 124 4.38 -5.94 -6.14
CA TYR A 124 4.91 -5.19 -7.28
C TYR A 124 5.84 -6.05 -8.16
N HIS A 125 5.60 -7.36 -8.22
CA HIS A 125 6.40 -8.27 -9.03
C HIS A 125 6.50 -7.80 -10.50
N GLY A 126 7.71 -7.56 -10.99
CA GLY A 126 7.98 -7.09 -12.36
C GLY A 126 8.09 -5.56 -12.50
N VAL A 127 7.87 -4.81 -11.42
CA VAL A 127 8.15 -3.37 -11.36
C VAL A 127 9.64 -3.16 -11.14
N THR A 128 10.26 -2.24 -11.87
CA THR A 128 11.66 -1.89 -11.69
C THR A 128 11.87 -1.02 -10.45
N TYR A 129 13.04 -1.12 -9.85
CA TYR A 129 13.43 -0.34 -8.69
C TYR A 129 14.93 -0.02 -8.76
N PRO A 130 15.41 1.03 -8.08
CA PRO A 130 16.81 1.42 -8.11
C PRO A 130 17.66 0.48 -7.26
N GLU A 131 18.21 -0.58 -7.87
CA GLU A 131 19.03 -1.60 -7.17
C GLU A 131 20.19 -0.99 -6.37
N LYS A 132 20.86 0.03 -6.93
CA LYS A 132 21.95 0.76 -6.23
C LYS A 132 21.51 1.36 -4.89
N TRP A 133 20.27 1.83 -4.80
CA TRP A 133 19.74 2.36 -3.55
C TRP A 133 19.43 1.23 -2.58
N VAL A 134 18.96 0.09 -3.07
CA VAL A 134 18.71 -1.10 -2.23
C VAL A 134 20.00 -1.59 -1.58
N ASP A 135 21.09 -1.66 -2.35
CA ASP A 135 22.41 -1.99 -1.81
C ASP A 135 22.84 -0.96 -0.74
N SER A 136 22.60 0.32 -1.00
CA SER A 136 22.89 1.40 -0.05
C SER A 136 22.04 1.28 1.23
N PHE A 137 20.76 0.91 1.11
CA PHE A 137 19.86 0.71 2.26
C PHE A 137 20.35 -0.41 3.16
N GLN A 138 20.88 -1.50 2.58
CA GLN A 138 21.46 -2.60 3.36
C GLN A 138 22.77 -2.21 4.05
N ALA A 139 23.58 -1.36 3.41
CA ALA A 139 24.85 -0.91 3.95
C ALA A 139 24.72 0.19 5.02
N MET A 140 23.60 0.90 5.07
CA MET A 140 23.35 1.96 6.06
C MET A 140 23.10 1.39 7.46
N THR A 141 23.60 2.08 8.49
CA THR A 141 23.42 1.69 9.91
C THR A 141 22.74 2.74 10.77
N GLU A 142 22.82 4.03 10.44
CA GLU A 142 22.33 5.10 11.32
C GLU A 142 21.28 6.03 10.66
N ASP A 143 21.25 6.07 9.33
CA ASP A 143 20.49 7.09 8.58
C ASP A 143 19.22 6.59 7.89
N LYS A 144 18.93 5.28 7.92
CA LYS A 144 17.76 4.70 7.21
C LYS A 144 16.44 5.35 7.61
N LYS A 145 16.32 5.75 8.87
CA LYS A 145 15.15 6.45 9.40
C LYS A 145 14.90 7.78 8.69
N ILE A 146 15.96 8.54 8.43
CA ILE A 146 15.90 9.84 7.76
C ILE A 146 15.55 9.61 6.29
N VAL A 147 16.17 8.62 5.63
CA VAL A 147 15.83 8.24 4.25
C VAL A 147 14.34 7.90 4.14
N PHE A 148 13.84 7.04 5.04
CA PHE A 148 12.46 6.60 5.05
C PHE A 148 11.48 7.77 5.23
N GLU A 149 11.78 8.69 6.16
CA GLU A 149 11.02 9.94 6.31
C GLU A 149 10.99 10.76 5.01
N LYS A 150 12.15 10.98 4.38
CA LYS A 150 12.26 11.83 3.18
C LYS A 150 11.48 11.22 2.02
N LEU A 151 11.62 9.90 1.81
CA LEU A 151 10.84 9.18 0.81
C LEU A 151 9.34 9.28 1.10
N PHE A 152 8.91 9.01 2.34
CA PHE A 152 7.51 9.09 2.73
C PHE A 152 6.91 10.49 2.54
N LYS A 153 7.67 11.55 2.88
CA LYS A 153 7.26 12.94 2.67
C LYS A 153 7.19 13.36 1.20
N THR A 154 7.82 12.61 0.30
CA THR A 154 7.77 12.89 -1.14
C THR A 154 6.53 12.28 -1.79
N LEU A 155 5.95 11.25 -1.17
CA LEU A 155 4.72 10.61 -1.63
C LEU A 155 3.51 11.55 -1.62
N ASP A 156 2.55 11.30 -2.50
CA ASP A 156 1.24 11.95 -2.46
C ASP A 156 0.33 11.41 -1.34
N SER A 157 -0.86 12.02 -1.16
CA SER A 157 -1.78 11.63 -0.08
C SER A 157 -2.34 10.21 -0.22
N GLN A 158 -2.52 9.72 -1.45
CA GLN A 158 -3.05 8.37 -1.71
C GLN A 158 -1.97 7.32 -1.41
N GLU A 159 -0.75 7.57 -1.88
CA GLU A 159 0.42 6.72 -1.63
C GLU A 159 0.76 6.65 -0.14
N ARG A 160 0.76 7.78 0.58
CA ARG A 160 0.96 7.77 2.04
C ARG A 160 -0.09 6.94 2.75
N SER A 161 -1.34 7.03 2.29
CA SER A 161 -2.45 6.25 2.86
C SER A 161 -2.28 4.75 2.60
N LEU A 162 -1.77 4.38 1.41
CA LEU A 162 -1.43 2.98 1.08
C LEU A 162 -0.31 2.45 1.97
N VAL A 163 0.80 3.20 2.12
CA VAL A 163 1.91 2.81 3.00
C VAL A 163 1.41 2.62 4.43
N LEU A 164 0.65 3.58 4.95
CA LEU A 164 0.09 3.51 6.30
C LEU A 164 -0.89 2.35 6.47
N GLY A 165 -1.72 2.05 5.48
CA GLY A 165 -2.64 0.91 5.50
C GLY A 165 -1.96 -0.45 5.34
N THR A 166 -0.72 -0.47 4.82
CA THR A 166 0.07 -1.71 4.70
C THR A 166 0.89 -1.97 5.97
N LEU A 167 1.28 -0.90 6.67
CA LEU A 167 2.08 -0.96 7.88
C LEU A 167 1.25 -1.11 9.19
N MET A 168 -0.07 -0.90 9.12
CA MET A 168 -1.03 -1.01 10.24
C MET A 168 -2.06 -2.11 10.00
#